data_AF-A0AA41X0H9-F1
#
_entry.id   AF-A0AA41X0H9-F1
#
_cell.length_a   1.000
_cell.length_b   1.000
_cell.length_c   1.000
_cell.angle_alpha   90.00
_cell.angle_beta   90.00
_cell.angle_gamma   90.00
#
_symmetry.space_group_name_H-M   'P 1'
#
loop_
_entity.id
_entity.type
_entity.pdbx_description
1 polymer ?
#
loop_
_entity_poly.entity_id
_entity_poly.type
_entity_poly.pdbx_seq_one_letter_code
_entity_poly.pdbx_strand_id
1 'polypeptide(L)'
;AEMEKVKNEVGFDGTLNEFFSYIKSDVTDERFYYPNTDEGRQGYIDDTTVYLDNIKAKLPEFFGILPKADLVVKRVEPYREQAGAPQH
;
A
#
# COMPACT_ATOMS: atom_id res chain seq x y z
N ALA A 1 -14.86 4.54 -17.82
CA ALA A 1 -14.38 3.62 -16.77
C ALA A 1 -13.94 4.45 -15.55
N GLU A 2 -14.08 3.95 -14.32
CA GLU A 2 -13.76 4.74 -13.11
C GLU A 2 -12.29 5.21 -13.08
N MET A 3 -11.35 4.39 -13.57
CA MET A 3 -9.93 4.78 -13.62
C MET A 3 -9.62 5.97 -14.54
N GLU A 4 -10.40 6.18 -15.61
CA GLU A 4 -10.26 7.37 -16.46
C GLU A 4 -10.67 8.64 -15.72
N LYS A 5 -11.65 8.56 -14.81
CA LYS A 5 -12.06 9.70 -13.99
C LYS A 5 -10.94 10.09 -13.03
N VAL A 6 -10.34 9.11 -12.34
CA VAL A 6 -9.21 9.33 -11.43
C VAL A 6 -8.03 9.98 -12.16
N LYS A 7 -7.65 9.43 -13.32
CA LYS A 7 -6.57 9.99 -14.17
C LYS A 7 -6.82 11.47 -14.51
N ASN A 8 -8.05 11.80 -14.89
CA ASN A 8 -8.42 13.17 -15.23
C ASN A 8 -8.48 14.09 -13.99
N GLU A 9 -8.93 13.57 -12.84
CA GLU A 9 -9.00 14.32 -11.58
C GLU A 9 -7.61 14.71 -11.06
N VAL A 10 -6.63 13.82 -11.20
CA VAL A 10 -5.23 14.10 -10.86
C VAL A 10 -4.49 14.86 -11.96
N GLY A 11 -5.18 15.23 -13.05
CA GLY A 11 -4.65 16.06 -14.13
C GLY A 11 -3.60 15.39 -15.01
N PHE A 12 -3.65 14.06 -15.17
CA PHE A 12 -2.70 13.35 -16.03
C PHE A 12 -3.14 13.37 -17.49
N ASP A 13 -2.34 14.03 -18.34
CA ASP A 13 -2.51 14.07 -19.79
C ASP A 13 -1.89 12.84 -20.44
N GLY A 14 -2.72 11.98 -21.03
CA GLY A 14 -2.29 10.78 -21.74
C GLY A 14 -3.33 9.66 -21.73
N THR A 15 -2.96 8.50 -22.25
CA THR A 15 -3.76 7.28 -22.18
C THR A 15 -3.75 6.69 -20.78
N LEU A 16 -4.74 5.85 -20.46
CA LEU A 16 -4.78 5.13 -19.19
C LEU A 16 -3.56 4.21 -18.98
N ASN A 17 -3.01 3.65 -20.07
CA ASN A 17 -1.80 2.82 -19.99
C ASN A 17 -0.55 3.66 -19.67
N GLU A 18 -0.46 4.86 -20.21
CA GLU A 18 0.61 5.81 -19.88
C GLU A 18 0.48 6.27 -18.42
N PHE A 19 -0.74 6.46 -17.92
CA PHE A 19 -0.96 6.76 -16.51
C PHE A 19 -0.46 5.65 -15.58
N PHE A 20 -0.76 4.38 -15.90
CA PHE A 20 -0.22 3.25 -15.13
C PHE A 20 1.30 3.13 -15.24
N SER A 21 1.85 3.43 -16.41
CA SER A 21 3.30 3.45 -16.61
C SER A 21 3.94 4.56 -15.78
N TYR A 22 3.35 5.74 -15.75
CA TYR A 22 3.79 6.90 -14.98
C TYR A 22 3.88 6.57 -13.48
N ILE A 23 2.79 6.08 -12.88
CA ILE A 23 2.75 5.69 -11.46
C ILE A 23 3.85 4.69 -11.11
N LYS A 24 4.17 3.77 -12.03
CA LYS A 24 5.18 2.71 -11.80
C LYS A 24 6.61 3.12 -12.12
N SER A 25 6.79 4.09 -13.03
CA SER A 25 8.09 4.42 -13.59
C SER A 25 8.98 5.20 -12.64
N ASP A 26 8.37 6.04 -11.80
CA ASP A 26 9.09 6.84 -10.82
C ASP A 26 9.06 6.18 -9.45
N VAL A 27 9.94 5.19 -9.27
CA VAL A 27 10.11 4.49 -7.99
C VAL A 27 10.77 5.36 -6.91
N THR A 28 11.12 6.62 -7.24
CA THR A 28 11.66 7.60 -6.29
C THR A 28 10.62 8.61 -5.83
N ASP A 29 9.42 8.58 -6.41
CA ASP A 29 8.32 9.44 -6.01
C ASP A 29 7.77 9.00 -4.64
N GLU A 30 8.10 9.79 -3.61
CA GLU A 30 7.71 9.56 -2.22
C GLU A 30 6.18 9.57 -2.02
N ARG A 31 5.40 10.04 -3.01
CA ARG A 31 3.93 9.93 -2.99
C ARG A 31 3.44 8.50 -3.16
N PHE A 32 4.23 7.64 -3.81
CA PHE A 32 3.83 6.28 -4.18
C PHE A 32 4.73 5.21 -3.55
N TYR A 33 5.96 5.56 -3.17
CA TYR A 33 6.96 4.62 -2.68
C TYR A 33 7.59 5.11 -1.37
N TYR A 34 7.79 4.19 -0.43
CA TYR A 34 8.66 4.42 0.72
C TYR A 34 10.13 4.25 0.28
N PRO A 35 11.07 5.00 0.87
CA PRO A 35 12.48 4.82 0.60
C PRO A 35 12.92 3.40 0.99
N ASN A 36 13.87 2.83 0.26
CA ASN A 36 14.42 1.49 0.53
C ASN A 36 15.44 1.52 1.71
N THR A 37 15.03 2.10 2.83
CA THR A 37 15.80 2.20 4.08
C THR A 37 15.02 1.56 5.22
N ASP A 38 15.66 1.42 6.39
CA ASP A 38 14.97 0.87 7.56
C ASP A 38 13.83 1.78 8.02
N GLU A 39 14.01 3.09 7.91
CA GLU A 39 13.00 4.09 8.22
C GLU A 39 11.81 4.00 7.25
N GLY A 40 12.05 3.84 5.95
CA GLY A 40 10.98 3.68 4.96
C GLY A 40 10.18 2.39 5.18
N ARG A 41 10.85 1.29 5.52
CA ARG A 41 10.17 0.03 5.91
C ARG A 41 9.33 0.20 7.17
N GLN A 42 9.84 0.92 8.17
CA GLN A 42 9.08 1.20 9.39
C GLN A 42 7.86 2.07 9.09
N GLY A 43 8.01 3.12 8.27
CA GLY A 43 6.89 3.96 7.84
C GLY A 43 5.78 3.17 7.15
N TYR A 44 6.13 2.25 6.26
CA TYR A 44 5.16 1.35 5.63
C TYR A 44 4.39 0.50 6.66
N ILE A 45 5.08 -0.05 7.66
CA ILE A 45 4.47 -0.87 8.72
C ILE A 45 3.54 -0.02 9.59
N ASP A 46 3.97 1.18 9.96
CA ASP A 46 3.20 2.10 10.79
C ASP A 46 1.90 2.52 10.08
N ASP A 47 2.00 2.97 8.82
CA ASP A 47 0.82 3.37 8.03
C ASP A 47 -0.12 2.17 7.79
N THR A 48 0.44 0.99 7.50
CA THR A 48 -0.38 -0.23 7.34
C THR A 48 -1.12 -0.57 8.63
N THR A 49 -0.49 -0.40 9.80
CA THR A 49 -1.14 -0.62 11.10
C THR A 49 -2.31 0.34 11.29
N VAL A 50 -2.14 1.62 10.96
CA VAL A 50 -3.23 2.62 11.01
C VAL A 50 -4.37 2.24 10.07
N TYR A 51 -4.09 1.77 8.85
CA TYR A 51 -5.13 1.30 7.94
C TYR A 51 -5.86 0.07 8.47
N LEU A 52 -5.15 -0.90 9.06
CA LEU A 52 -5.77 -2.08 9.66
C LEU A 52 -6.67 -1.72 10.84
N ASP A 53 -6.28 -0.78 11.69
CA ASP A 53 -7.11 -0.31 12.81
C ASP A 53 -8.40 0.36 12.31
N ASN A 54 -8.29 1.19 11.27
CA ASN A 54 -9.44 1.81 10.62
C ASN A 54 -10.39 0.76 10.01
N ILE A 55 -9.84 -0.25 9.32
CA ILE A 55 -10.62 -1.36 8.77
C ILE A 55 -11.29 -2.14 9.91
N LYS A 56 -10.54 -2.48 10.96
CA LYS A 56 -11.01 -3.25 12.11
C LYS A 56 -12.18 -2.57 12.81
N ALA A 57 -12.15 -1.23 12.92
CA ALA A 57 -13.27 -0.46 13.44
C ALA A 57 -14.55 -0.59 12.59
N LYS A 58 -14.40 -0.81 11.28
CA LYS A 58 -15.51 -0.98 10.33
C LYS A 58 -16.00 -2.42 10.18
N LEU A 59 -15.19 -3.43 10.50
CA LEU A 59 -15.55 -4.84 10.32
C LEU A 59 -16.91 -5.23 10.96
N PRO A 60 -17.26 -4.80 12.19
CA PRO A 60 -18.56 -5.15 12.78
C PRO A 60 -19.77 -4.66 12.00
N GLU A 61 -19.63 -3.61 11.17
CA GLU A 61 -20.72 -3.07 10.34
C GLU A 61 -21.05 -4.01 9.17
N PHE A 62 -20.12 -4.86 8.76
CA PHE A 62 -20.25 -5.71 7.56
C PHE A 62 -20.23 -7.22 7.88
N PHE A 63 -19.62 -7.62 9.00
CA PHE A 63 -19.42 -9.03 9.35
C PHE A 63 -20.01 -9.35 10.72
N GLY A 64 -20.86 -10.39 10.77
CA GLY A 64 -21.49 -10.85 12.02
C GLY A 64 -20.59 -11.73 12.91
N ILE A 65 -19.49 -12.26 12.37
CA ILE A 65 -18.51 -13.06 13.11
C ILE A 65 -17.12 -12.55 12.76
N LEU A 66 -16.37 -12.15 13.78
CA LEU A 66 -15.00 -11.66 13.63
C LEU A 66 -14.01 -12.71 14.16
N PRO A 67 -12.83 -12.85 13.52
CA PRO A 67 -11.74 -13.63 14.08
C PRO A 67 -11.36 -13.14 15.48
N LYS A 68 -10.97 -14.07 16.36
CA LYS A 68 -10.47 -13.72 17.70
C LYS A 68 -9.01 -13.25 17.70
N ALA A 69 -8.26 -13.63 16.67
CA ALA A 69 -6.86 -13.30 16.53
C ALA A 69 -6.70 -12.06 15.64
N ASP A 70 -5.74 -11.21 16.01
CA ASP A 70 -5.42 -10.01 15.26
C ASP A 70 -4.51 -10.31 14.06
N LEU A 71 -4.68 -9.53 13.00
CA LEU A 71 -3.72 -9.48 11.90
C LEU A 71 -2.54 -8.59 12.33
N VAL A 72 -1.32 -9.10 12.18
CA VAL A 72 -0.09 -8.39 12.56
C VAL A 72 0.76 -8.18 11.32
N VAL A 73 1.16 -6.94 11.10
CA VAL A 73 2.13 -6.58 10.05
C VAL A 73 3.52 -6.63 10.65
N LYS A 74 4.42 -7.41 10.04
CA LYS A 74 5.78 -7.55 10.54
C LYS A 74 6.78 -7.60 9.39
N ARG A 75 7.90 -6.91 9.58
CA ARG A 75 9.05 -7.01 8.69
C ARG A 75 9.61 -8.43 8.67
N VAL A 76 9.97 -8.91 7.47
CA VAL A 76 10.79 -10.11 7.32
C VAL A 76 12.13 -9.91 8.03
N GLU A 77 12.70 -10.97 8.61
CA GLU A 77 13.98 -10.83 9.28
C GLU A 77 15.07 -10.34 8.30
N PRO A 78 15.94 -9.37 8.68
CA PRO A 78 16.89 -8.76 7.74
C PRO A 78 17.80 -9.74 6.99
N TYR A 79 18.17 -10.85 7.64
CA TYR A 79 19.00 -11.90 7.03
C TYR A 79 18.25 -12.80 6.03
N ARG A 80 16.92 -12.67 5.94
CA ARG A 80 16.03 -13.39 5.01
C ARG A 80 15.46 -12.49 3.92
N GLU A 81 15.72 -11.19 3.98
CA GLU A 81 15.25 -10.23 2.99
C GLU A 81 15.91 -10.49 1.63
N GLN A 82 15.09 -10.57 0.59
CA GLN A 82 15.54 -10.67 -0.80
C GLN A 82 14.88 -9.57 -1.61
N ALA A 83 15.65 -8.92 -2.49
CA ALA A 83 15.12 -7.89 -3.37
C ALA A 83 14.02 -8.47 -4.28
N GLY A 84 12.84 -7.84 -4.29
CA GLY A 84 11.70 -8.26 -5.11
C GLY A 84 10.94 -9.50 -4.61
N ALA A 85 11.21 -9.97 -3.39
CA ALA A 85 10.38 -11.00 -2.78
C ALA A 85 8.94 -10.48 -2.51
N PRO A 86 7.92 -11.36 -2.55
CA PRO A 86 6.55 -10.98 -2.22
C PRO A 86 6.47 -10.36 -0.81
N GLN A 87 5.65 -9.32 -0.68
CA GLN A 87 5.21 -8.86 0.63
C GLN A 87 4.36 -9.99 1.25
N HIS A 88 4.79 -10.53 2.38
CA HIS A 88 4.10 -11.59 3.14
C HIS A 88 3.32 -10.99 4.30
#